data_AF-A0A7J8BAV8-F1
#
_entry.id   AF-A0A7J8BAV8-F1
#
_cell.length_a   1.000
_cell.length_b   1.000
_cell.length_c   1.000
_cell.angle_alpha   90.00
_cell.angle_beta   90.00
_cell.angle_gamma   90.00
#
_symmetry.space_group_name_H-M   'P 1'
#
loop_
_entity.id
_entity.type
_entity.pdbx_description
1 polymer ?
#
loop_
_entity_poly.entity_id
_entity_poly.type
_entity_poly.pdbx_seq_one_letter_code
_entity_poly.pdbx_strand_id
1 'polypeptide(L)'
;MQEVGVGLYPSVSLLNHSCDPNCSIVFNGPHLLLRAVRDIEAGEEDADMLTGDEQVWKEVQESLKKIEELKAHWKWEQVLAMCQAIISSNSERLPDINIYQLKVLDCAMDACINLGLLEEALFYGMRTMEPYRIFFPGSHPVRGVQVMKVGKLQLHQGMFPQAMKNLRLAFDIMRVTHGREHSLIEDLILLLEECDANIRTS
;
A
#
# COMPACT_ATOMS: atom_id res chain seq x y z
N MET A 1 1.43 1.33 5.43
CA MET A 1 1.86 1.01 6.81
C MET A 1 2.36 2.32 7.39
N GLN A 2 1.81 2.78 8.51
CA GLN A 2 2.24 4.04 9.13
C GLN A 2 3.40 3.75 10.06
N GLU A 3 4.48 4.51 9.95
CA GLU A 3 5.60 4.42 10.89
C GLU A 3 5.16 5.04 12.22
N VAL A 4 5.24 4.24 13.29
CA VAL A 4 4.80 4.62 14.64
C VAL A 4 5.95 4.54 15.66
N GLY A 5 7.12 4.05 15.26
CA GLY A 5 8.28 3.90 16.13
C GLY A 5 9.47 3.21 15.46
N VAL A 6 10.58 3.14 16.18
CA VAL A 6 11.82 2.47 15.76
C VAL A 6 12.22 1.41 16.79
N GLY A 7 12.69 0.25 16.32
CA GLY A 7 13.14 -0.85 17.18
C GLY A 7 14.33 -1.59 16.57
N LEU A 8 15.24 -2.09 17.42
CA LEU A 8 16.37 -2.91 17.00
C LEU A 8 16.03 -4.39 17.16
N TYR A 9 16.11 -5.16 16.08
CA TYR A 9 15.87 -6.61 16.05
C TYR A 9 17.12 -7.34 15.54
N PRO A 10 18.14 -7.59 16.39
CA PRO A 10 19.45 -8.07 15.97
C PRO A 10 19.43 -9.35 15.10
N SER A 11 18.52 -10.28 15.39
CA SER A 11 18.36 -11.51 14.61
C SER A 11 17.84 -11.27 13.18
N VAL A 12 17.03 -10.23 12.98
CA VAL A 12 16.40 -9.91 11.69
C VAL A 12 17.31 -8.99 10.86
N SER A 13 18.19 -8.23 11.50
CA SER A 13 19.25 -7.45 10.84
C SER A 13 20.25 -8.31 10.06
N LEU A 14 20.21 -9.64 10.22
CA LEU A 14 20.99 -10.60 9.42
C LEU A 14 20.41 -10.85 8.03
N LEU A 15 19.17 -10.40 7.75
CA LEU A 15 18.57 -10.52 6.44
C LEU A 15 19.19 -9.49 5.49
N ASN A 16 19.64 -9.97 4.34
CA ASN A 16 20.12 -9.11 3.27
C ASN A 16 18.93 -8.43 2.56
N HIS A 17 19.17 -7.24 2.02
CA HIS A 17 18.22 -6.55 1.16
C HIS A 17 18.03 -7.31 -0.16
N SER A 18 16.79 -7.42 -0.64
CA SER A 18 16.44 -7.96 -1.95
C SER A 18 15.22 -7.21 -2.48
N CYS A 19 15.25 -6.84 -3.76
CA CYS A 19 14.15 -6.13 -4.44
C CYS A 19 12.92 -7.02 -4.71
N ASP A 20 13.11 -8.34 -4.79
CA ASP A 20 12.04 -9.36 -4.84
C ASP A 20 12.22 -10.32 -3.65
N PRO A 21 11.88 -9.91 -2.42
CA PRO A 21 12.23 -10.67 -1.24
C PRO A 21 11.40 -11.95 -1.13
N ASN A 22 12.04 -13.06 -0.80
CA ASN A 22 11.37 -14.35 -0.58
C ASN A 22 10.75 -14.47 0.82
N CYS A 23 11.10 -13.56 1.72
CA CYS A 23 10.57 -13.41 3.06
C CYS A 23 10.11 -11.98 3.26
N SER A 24 9.04 -11.78 4.02
CA SER A 24 8.57 -10.45 4.39
C SER A 24 8.46 -10.29 5.90
N ILE A 25 8.70 -9.06 6.35
CA ILE A 25 8.62 -8.66 7.75
C ILE A 25 7.27 -7.95 7.95
N VAL A 26 6.53 -8.38 8.96
CA VAL A 26 5.27 -7.75 9.39
C VAL A 26 5.35 -7.49 10.89
N PHE A 27 4.81 -6.35 11.34
CA PHE A 27 4.76 -5.97 12.75
C PHE A 27 3.35 -6.10 13.31
N ASN A 28 3.21 -6.77 14.46
CA ASN A 28 2.01 -6.74 15.29
C ASN A 28 2.34 -6.03 16.62
N GLY A 29 2.12 -4.71 16.66
CA GLY A 29 2.67 -3.85 17.72
C GLY A 29 4.21 -3.91 17.73
N PRO A 30 4.87 -4.16 18.87
CA PRO A 30 6.33 -4.31 18.93
C PRO A 30 6.84 -5.69 18.49
N HIS A 31 5.95 -6.64 18.13
CA HIS A 31 6.37 -7.98 17.71
C HIS A 31 6.65 -8.03 16.21
N LEU A 32 7.85 -8.48 15.83
CA LEU A 32 8.28 -8.65 14.45
C LEU A 32 8.07 -10.11 14.02
N LEU A 33 7.34 -10.32 12.93
CA LEU A 33 7.09 -11.61 12.30
C LEU A 33 7.81 -11.67 10.95
N LEU A 34 8.72 -12.65 10.78
CA LEU A 34 9.38 -12.96 9.52
C LEU A 34 8.69 -14.16 8.86
N ARG A 35 8.26 -14.02 7.60
CA ARG A 35 7.54 -15.09 6.89
C ARG A 35 7.98 -15.26 5.46
N ALA A 36 8.12 -16.50 5.01
CA ALA A 36 8.26 -16.81 3.59
C ALA A 36 7.00 -16.40 2.83
N VAL A 37 7.17 -15.72 1.70
CA VAL A 37 6.07 -15.23 0.84
C VAL A 37 6.01 -15.93 -0.53
N ARG A 38 7.01 -16.76 -0.83
CA ARG A 38 7.14 -17.63 -2.01
C ARG A 38 8.13 -18.77 -1.72
N ASP A 39 8.17 -19.78 -2.59
CA ASP A 39 9.21 -20.82 -2.56
C ASP A 39 10.59 -20.19 -2.88
N ILE A 40 11.66 -20.67 -2.22
CA ILE A 40 12.98 -20.04 -2.23
C ILE A 40 13.92 -20.77 -3.22
N GLU A 41 14.17 -20.15 -4.39
CA GLU A 41 15.21 -20.54 -5.35
C GLU A 41 16.20 -19.38 -5.62
N ALA A 42 17.36 -19.66 -6.24
CA ALA A 42 18.51 -18.76 -6.24
C ALA A 42 18.51 -17.68 -7.36
N GLY A 43 18.26 -16.41 -6.97
CA GLY A 43 18.77 -15.17 -7.61
C GLY A 43 17.89 -14.49 -8.67
N GLU A 44 17.52 -13.20 -8.47
CA GLU A 44 17.08 -12.22 -9.49
C GLU A 44 16.88 -10.79 -8.90
N GLU A 45 17.06 -9.72 -9.71
CA GLU A 45 16.83 -8.28 -9.39
C GLU A 45 16.17 -7.53 -10.59
N ASP A 46 15.29 -6.53 -10.34
CA ASP A 46 14.37 -5.90 -11.33
C ASP A 46 14.72 -4.47 -11.79
N ALA A 47 14.66 -4.21 -13.10
CA ALA A 47 14.98 -2.93 -13.76
C ALA A 47 13.77 -2.05 -14.18
N ASP A 48 12.52 -2.53 -14.02
CA ASP A 48 11.33 -1.90 -14.62
C ASP A 48 10.66 -0.78 -13.80
N MET A 49 11.18 -0.45 -12.61
CA MET A 49 10.50 0.44 -11.65
C MET A 49 10.65 1.96 -11.91
N LEU A 50 11.52 2.37 -12.84
CA LEU A 50 11.93 3.77 -13.09
C LEU A 50 11.45 4.33 -14.44
N THR A 51 10.36 3.80 -14.99
CA THR A 51 9.79 4.26 -16.27
C THR A 51 9.33 5.73 -16.23
N GLY A 52 9.34 6.42 -17.38
CA GLY A 52 8.95 7.82 -17.50
C GLY A 52 10.13 8.79 -17.62
N ASP A 53 9.84 10.09 -17.58
CA ASP A 53 10.86 11.14 -17.74
C ASP A 53 11.79 11.21 -16.52
N GLU A 54 13.09 10.97 -16.74
CA GLU A 54 14.11 10.90 -15.69
C GLU A 54 14.27 12.19 -14.90
N GLN A 55 14.18 13.35 -15.57
CA GLN A 55 14.31 14.61 -14.89
C GLN A 55 13.12 14.83 -13.96
N VAL A 56 11.92 14.49 -14.42
CA VAL A 56 10.69 14.64 -13.65
C VAL A 56 10.70 13.73 -12.42
N TRP A 57 11.03 12.44 -12.57
CA TRP A 57 10.96 11.55 -11.41
C TRP A 57 12.03 11.86 -10.35
N LYS A 58 13.18 12.45 -10.73
CA LYS A 58 14.17 12.95 -9.77
C LYS A 58 13.65 14.13 -8.95
N GLU A 59 12.93 15.06 -9.59
CA GLU A 59 12.28 16.18 -8.90
C GLU A 59 11.17 15.69 -7.96
N VAL A 60 10.40 14.69 -8.39
CA VAL A 60 9.38 14.04 -7.54
C VAL A 60 10.03 13.31 -6.37
N GLN A 61 11.13 12.59 -6.60
CA GLN A 61 11.90 11.92 -5.55
C GLN A 61 12.38 12.92 -4.47
N GLU A 62 12.86 14.09 -4.86
CA GLU A 62 13.27 15.11 -3.89
C GLU A 62 12.07 15.67 -3.13
N SER A 63 10.96 15.92 -3.83
CA SER A 63 9.71 16.41 -3.22
C SER A 63 9.13 15.40 -2.23
N LEU A 64 9.29 14.10 -2.50
CA LEU A 64 8.82 13.02 -1.62
C LEU A 64 9.47 13.07 -0.23
N LYS A 65 10.74 13.47 -0.11
CA LYS A 65 11.38 13.64 1.21
C LYS A 65 10.60 14.63 2.07
N LYS A 66 10.14 15.73 1.46
CA LYS A 66 9.35 16.74 2.17
C LYS A 66 7.95 16.23 2.51
N ILE A 67 7.33 15.49 1.60
CA ILE A 67 6.02 14.86 1.82
C ILE A 67 6.09 13.87 2.98
N GLU A 68 7.13 13.04 3.04
CA GLU A 68 7.38 12.07 4.12
C GLU A 68 7.58 12.77 5.47
N GLU A 69 8.32 13.88 5.50
CA GLU A 69 8.49 14.71 6.71
C GLU A 69 7.14 15.27 7.19
N LEU A 70 6.32 15.80 6.28
CA LEU A 70 4.99 16.33 6.62
C LEU A 70 4.03 15.24 7.10
N LYS A 71 4.09 14.06 6.47
CA LYS A 71 3.34 12.86 6.85
C LYS A 71 3.71 12.39 8.26
N ALA A 72 5.00 12.37 8.60
CA ALA A 72 5.48 12.03 9.95
C ALA A 72 4.94 12.99 11.03
N HIS A 73 4.67 14.25 10.66
CA HIS A 73 4.07 15.26 11.54
C HIS A 73 2.56 15.44 11.36
N TRP A 74 1.89 14.50 10.68
CA TRP A 74 0.42 14.45 10.54
C TRP A 74 -0.16 15.69 9.86
N LYS A 75 0.63 16.39 9.03
CA LYS A 75 0.21 17.60 8.31
C LYS A 75 -0.51 17.25 7.01
N TRP A 76 -1.63 16.54 7.13
CA TRP A 76 -2.33 15.90 6.00
C TRP A 76 -2.79 16.87 4.90
N GLU A 77 -3.23 18.08 5.26
CA GLU A 77 -3.61 19.10 4.27
C GLU A 77 -2.43 19.51 3.38
N GLN A 78 -1.24 19.67 3.97
CA GLN A 78 -0.02 20.04 3.24
C GLN A 78 0.48 18.87 2.39
N VAL A 79 0.41 17.64 2.92
CA VAL A 79 0.71 16.41 2.17
C VAL A 79 -0.19 16.34 0.93
N LEU A 80 -1.50 16.50 1.09
CA LEU A 80 -2.45 16.39 -0.02
C LEU A 80 -2.19 17.47 -1.07
N ALA A 81 -2.01 18.73 -0.66
CA ALA A 81 -1.74 19.84 -1.58
C ALA A 81 -0.47 19.60 -2.42
N MET A 82 0.61 19.13 -1.80
CA MET A 82 1.85 18.80 -2.51
C MET A 82 1.65 17.63 -3.47
N CYS A 83 0.97 16.56 -3.04
CA CYS A 83 0.72 15.40 -3.89
C CYS A 83 -0.13 15.78 -5.11
N GLN A 84 -1.20 16.54 -4.90
CA GLN A 84 -2.08 17.02 -5.98
C GLN A 84 -1.31 17.84 -7.01
N ALA A 85 -0.46 18.78 -6.56
CA ALA A 85 0.37 19.58 -7.44
C ALA A 85 1.32 18.73 -8.30
N ILE A 86 1.93 17.69 -7.73
CA ILE A 86 2.81 16.76 -8.46
C ILE A 86 1.99 15.94 -9.48
N ILE A 87 0.87 15.36 -9.04
CA ILE A 87 0.03 14.50 -9.87
C ILE A 87 -0.54 15.28 -11.06
N SER A 88 -0.99 16.51 -10.85
CA SER A 88 -1.57 17.34 -11.92
C SER A 88 -0.52 17.81 -12.91
N SER A 89 0.68 18.17 -12.43
CA SER A 89 1.75 18.73 -13.27
C SER A 89 2.45 17.68 -14.15
N ASN A 90 2.43 16.40 -13.73
CA ASN A 90 3.23 15.35 -14.35
C ASN A 90 2.41 14.24 -15.01
N SER A 91 1.09 14.36 -15.11
CA SER A 91 0.18 13.30 -15.59
C SER A 91 0.53 12.71 -16.97
N GLU A 92 1.12 13.50 -17.88
CA GLU A 92 1.55 13.01 -19.21
C GLU A 92 2.99 12.49 -19.25
N ARG A 93 3.83 12.90 -18.28
CA ARG A 93 5.28 12.63 -18.28
C ARG A 93 5.68 11.49 -17.35
N LEU A 94 4.84 11.21 -16.36
CA LEU A 94 5.12 10.23 -15.32
C LEU A 94 3.94 9.27 -15.12
N PRO A 95 4.03 8.04 -15.66
CA PRO A 95 2.96 7.06 -15.53
C PRO A 95 2.85 6.56 -14.09
N ASP A 96 1.68 6.05 -13.70
CA ASP A 96 1.44 5.53 -12.34
C ASP A 96 2.31 4.31 -12.00
N ILE A 97 2.86 3.63 -13.01
CA ILE A 97 3.83 2.54 -12.85
C ILE A 97 5.23 3.05 -12.50
N ASN A 98 5.51 4.36 -12.49
CA ASN A 98 6.76 4.87 -11.91
C ASN A 98 6.69 4.78 -10.37
N ILE A 99 7.74 4.26 -9.73
CA ILE A 99 7.74 4.05 -8.27
C ILE A 99 7.56 5.34 -7.46
N TYR A 100 8.05 6.49 -7.94
CA TYR A 100 7.91 7.76 -7.25
C TYR A 100 6.50 8.33 -7.44
N GLN A 101 5.93 8.21 -8.64
CA GLN A 101 4.52 8.54 -8.87
C GLN A 101 3.60 7.68 -7.99
N LEU A 102 3.88 6.39 -7.90
CA LEU A 102 3.14 5.46 -7.06
C LEU A 102 3.18 5.87 -5.57
N LYS A 103 4.35 6.26 -5.06
CA LYS A 103 4.51 6.77 -3.68
C LYS A 103 3.72 8.05 -3.44
N VAL A 104 3.68 8.97 -4.40
CA VAL A 104 2.88 10.20 -4.30
C VAL A 104 1.38 9.86 -4.25
N LEU A 105 0.92 8.89 -5.05
CA LEU A 105 -0.46 8.42 -5.01
C LEU A 105 -0.82 7.78 -3.66
N ASP A 106 0.05 6.95 -3.09
CA ASP A 106 -0.16 6.35 -1.77
C ASP A 106 -0.21 7.42 -0.66
N CYS A 107 0.65 8.44 -0.74
CA CYS A 107 0.62 9.57 0.19
C CYS A 107 -0.66 10.42 0.04
N ALA A 108 -1.11 10.68 -1.18
CA ALA A 108 -2.36 11.39 -1.45
C ALA A 108 -3.55 10.62 -0.88
N MET A 109 -3.61 9.30 -1.13
CA MET A 109 -4.64 8.42 -0.58
C MET A 109 -4.64 8.46 0.95
N ASP A 110 -3.50 8.28 1.61
CA ASP A 110 -3.39 8.33 3.07
C ASP A 110 -3.84 9.68 3.63
N ALA A 111 -3.47 10.79 2.98
CA ALA A 111 -3.92 12.12 3.37
C ALA A 111 -5.45 12.28 3.23
N CYS A 112 -6.02 11.86 2.10
CA CYS A 112 -7.47 11.89 1.89
C CYS A 112 -8.22 11.04 2.94
N ILE A 113 -7.72 9.84 3.29
CA ILE A 113 -8.31 9.01 4.35
C ILE A 113 -8.31 9.77 5.69
N ASN A 114 -7.19 10.37 6.07
CA ASN A 114 -7.07 11.09 7.34
C ASN A 114 -7.90 12.40 7.38
N LEU A 115 -8.17 13.00 6.23
CA LEU A 115 -9.02 14.19 6.09
C LEU A 115 -10.51 13.85 5.89
N GLY A 116 -10.88 12.56 5.78
CA GLY A 116 -12.26 12.12 5.54
C GLY A 116 -12.74 12.28 4.08
N LEU A 117 -11.84 12.56 3.13
CA LEU A 117 -12.12 12.72 1.70
C LEU A 117 -12.16 11.35 1.00
N LEU A 118 -13.15 10.53 1.32
CA LEU A 118 -13.15 9.10 0.95
C LEU A 118 -13.27 8.83 -0.56
N GLU A 119 -13.95 9.71 -1.31
CA GLU A 119 -14.06 9.59 -2.76
C GLU A 119 -12.71 9.80 -3.46
N GLU A 120 -11.98 10.86 -3.08
CA GLU A 120 -10.62 11.13 -3.58
C GLU A 120 -9.63 10.05 -3.13
N ALA A 121 -9.76 9.56 -1.89
CA ALA A 121 -8.96 8.44 -1.41
C ALA A 121 -9.13 7.21 -2.30
N LEU A 122 -10.38 6.87 -2.67
CA LEU A 122 -10.63 5.75 -3.56
C LEU A 122 -10.08 5.99 -4.96
N PHE A 123 -10.21 7.21 -5.50
CA PHE A 123 -9.64 7.57 -6.80
C PHE A 123 -8.12 7.34 -6.85
N TYR A 124 -7.37 7.83 -5.86
CA TYR A 124 -5.94 7.58 -5.78
C TYR A 124 -5.62 6.11 -5.52
N GLY A 125 -6.34 5.46 -4.61
CA GLY A 125 -6.15 4.05 -4.28
C GLY A 125 -6.33 3.14 -5.50
N MET A 126 -7.36 3.36 -6.32
CA MET A 126 -7.61 2.59 -7.55
C MET A 126 -6.46 2.68 -8.55
N ARG A 127 -5.81 3.84 -8.68
CA ARG A 127 -4.64 4.04 -9.56
C ARG A 127 -3.41 3.23 -9.12
N THR A 128 -3.29 2.96 -7.83
CA THR A 128 -2.16 2.17 -7.28
C THR A 128 -2.29 0.67 -7.51
N MET A 129 -3.49 0.16 -7.78
CA MET A 129 -3.77 -1.29 -7.73
C MET A 129 -2.91 -2.10 -8.69
N GLU A 130 -2.75 -1.62 -9.93
CA GLU A 130 -1.98 -2.30 -10.96
C GLU A 130 -0.46 -2.19 -10.74
N PRO A 131 0.11 -1.00 -10.45
CA PRO A 131 1.51 -0.89 -10.03
C PRO A 131 1.87 -1.79 -8.84
N TYR A 132 1.03 -1.84 -7.81
CA TYR A 132 1.26 -2.74 -6.67
C TYR A 132 1.20 -4.22 -7.06
N ARG A 133 0.38 -4.59 -8.05
CA ARG A 133 0.32 -5.97 -8.55
C ARG A 133 1.61 -6.35 -9.29
N ILE A 134 2.20 -5.41 -10.03
CA ILE A 134 3.43 -5.62 -10.81
C ILE A 134 4.65 -5.64 -9.88
N PHE A 135 4.79 -4.66 -8.99
CA PHE A 135 5.95 -4.53 -8.11
C PHE A 135 5.98 -5.48 -6.93
N PHE A 136 4.83 -6.01 -6.55
CA PHE A 136 4.71 -6.91 -5.40
C PHE A 136 3.94 -8.16 -5.81
N PRO A 137 4.52 -9.01 -6.68
CA PRO A 137 3.87 -10.21 -7.16
C PRO A 137 3.62 -11.20 -6.01
N GLY A 138 2.70 -12.14 -6.23
CA GLY A 138 2.38 -13.16 -5.24
C GLY A 138 1.79 -12.60 -3.94
N SER A 139 2.21 -13.18 -2.82
CA SER A 139 1.70 -12.87 -1.48
C SER A 139 2.61 -11.87 -0.76
N HIS A 140 2.56 -10.59 -1.14
CA HIS A 140 3.35 -9.55 -0.49
C HIS A 140 2.50 -8.72 0.50
N PRO A 141 2.97 -8.45 1.74
CA PRO A 141 2.12 -7.84 2.77
C PRO A 141 1.68 -6.43 2.41
N VAL A 142 2.56 -5.62 1.79
CA VAL A 142 2.22 -4.24 1.43
C VAL A 142 1.11 -4.23 0.37
N ARG A 143 1.12 -5.18 -0.58
CA ARG A 143 0.02 -5.36 -1.54
C ARG A 143 -1.26 -5.78 -0.86
N GLY A 144 -1.19 -6.73 0.08
CA GLY A 144 -2.35 -7.17 0.86
C GLY A 144 -3.04 -6.01 1.58
N VAL A 145 -2.26 -5.20 2.31
CA VAL A 145 -2.77 -4.01 3.01
C VAL A 145 -3.33 -2.97 2.05
N GLN A 146 -2.69 -2.75 0.90
CA GLN A 146 -3.19 -1.80 -0.09
C GLN A 146 -4.53 -2.21 -0.68
N VAL A 147 -4.67 -3.48 -1.06
CA VAL A 147 -5.93 -4.04 -1.55
C VAL A 147 -7.01 -3.98 -0.46
N MET A 148 -6.66 -4.24 0.80
CA MET A 148 -7.58 -4.09 1.94
C MET A 148 -8.08 -2.65 2.09
N LYS A 149 -7.19 -1.65 2.03
CA LYS A 149 -7.57 -0.23 2.10
C LYS A 149 -8.57 0.14 1.00
N VAL A 150 -8.29 -0.24 -0.25
CA VAL A 150 -9.18 0.02 -1.40
C VAL A 150 -10.53 -0.70 -1.22
N GLY A 151 -10.51 -1.97 -0.80
CA GLY A 151 -11.73 -2.73 -0.51
C GLY A 151 -12.59 -2.09 0.58
N LYS A 152 -11.96 -1.58 1.66
CA LYS A 152 -12.63 -0.84 2.73
C LYS A 152 -13.24 0.47 2.24
N LEU A 153 -12.51 1.23 1.41
CA LEU A 153 -13.04 2.46 0.79
C LEU A 153 -14.25 2.19 -0.08
N GLN A 154 -14.21 1.13 -0.90
CA GLN A 154 -15.34 0.70 -1.72
C GLN A 154 -16.55 0.27 -0.89
N LEU A 155 -16.32 -0.44 0.22
CA LEU A 155 -17.39 -0.85 1.15
C LEU A 155 -18.13 0.37 1.70
N HIS A 156 -17.39 1.37 2.20
CA HIS A 156 -17.99 2.61 2.72
C HIS A 156 -18.74 3.44 1.68
N GLN A 157 -18.42 3.28 0.39
CA GLN A 157 -19.15 3.91 -0.72
C GLN A 157 -20.30 3.07 -1.28
N GLY A 158 -20.62 1.91 -0.66
CA GLY A 158 -21.68 1.03 -1.12
C GLY A 158 -21.35 0.24 -2.40
N MET A 159 -20.09 0.22 -2.83
CA MET A 159 -19.63 -0.53 -4.01
C MET A 159 -19.39 -2.00 -3.66
N PHE A 160 -20.42 -2.68 -3.14
CA PHE A 160 -20.28 -3.98 -2.48
C PHE A 160 -19.65 -5.09 -3.35
N PRO A 161 -20.01 -5.26 -4.64
CA PRO A 161 -19.40 -6.29 -5.48
C PRO A 161 -17.89 -6.10 -5.66
N GLN A 162 -17.45 -4.85 -5.86
CA GLN A 162 -16.04 -4.49 -5.99
C GLN A 162 -15.31 -4.64 -4.65
N ALA A 163 -15.93 -4.15 -3.57
CA ALA A 163 -15.41 -4.28 -2.21
C ALA A 163 -15.17 -5.75 -1.84
N MET A 164 -16.17 -6.62 -2.03
CA MET A 164 -16.06 -8.06 -1.75
C MET A 164 -14.91 -8.71 -2.54
N LYS A 165 -14.77 -8.37 -3.82
CA LYS A 165 -13.67 -8.89 -4.66
C LYS A 165 -12.30 -8.49 -4.09
N ASN A 166 -12.12 -7.22 -3.74
CA ASN A 166 -10.86 -6.72 -3.21
C ASN A 166 -10.59 -7.24 -1.79
N LEU A 167 -11.57 -7.25 -0.89
CA LEU A 167 -11.41 -7.76 0.47
C LEU A 167 -11.03 -9.26 0.48
N ARG A 168 -11.60 -10.08 -0.41
CA ARG A 168 -11.20 -11.49 -0.56
C ARG A 168 -9.76 -11.63 -1.06
N LEU A 169 -9.38 -10.84 -2.06
CA LEU A 169 -7.99 -10.82 -2.55
C LEU A 169 -7.02 -10.39 -1.45
N ALA A 170 -7.36 -9.37 -0.65
CA ALA A 170 -6.58 -8.97 0.50
C ALA A 170 -6.46 -10.11 1.51
N PHE A 171 -7.54 -10.85 1.77
CA PHE A 171 -7.52 -11.97 2.70
C PHE A 171 -6.61 -13.10 2.22
N ASP A 172 -6.66 -13.45 0.94
CA ASP A 172 -5.80 -14.48 0.34
C ASP A 172 -4.31 -14.14 0.45
N ILE A 173 -3.95 -12.86 0.28
CA ILE A 173 -2.57 -12.38 0.44
C ILE A 173 -2.18 -12.29 1.92
N MET A 174 -3.05 -11.71 2.74
CA MET A 174 -2.75 -11.40 4.14
C MET A 174 -2.78 -12.65 5.04
N ARG A 175 -3.55 -13.68 4.71
CA ARG A 175 -3.51 -14.95 5.47
C ARG A 175 -2.14 -15.62 5.38
N VAL A 176 -1.41 -15.42 4.29
CA VAL A 176 -0.03 -15.92 4.11
C VAL A 176 0.94 -15.01 4.86
N THR A 177 0.85 -13.71 4.60
CA THR A 177 1.85 -12.72 5.06
C THR A 177 1.71 -12.30 6.53
N HIS A 178 0.49 -12.11 7.01
CA HIS A 178 0.18 -11.65 8.37
C HIS A 178 -0.28 -12.81 9.26
N GLY A 179 -1.04 -13.77 8.69
CA GLY A 179 -1.49 -14.98 9.38
C GLY A 179 -2.71 -14.78 10.25
N ARG A 180 -3.33 -15.90 10.63
CA ARG A 180 -4.66 -15.92 11.26
C ARG A 180 -4.75 -15.18 12.59
N GLU A 181 -3.63 -15.03 13.30
CA GLU A 181 -3.57 -14.40 14.63
C GLU A 181 -3.21 -12.89 14.57
N HIS A 182 -3.06 -12.33 13.37
CA HIS A 182 -2.74 -10.92 13.23
C HIS A 182 -4.02 -10.07 13.34
N SER A 183 -3.99 -9.00 14.13
CA SER A 183 -5.14 -8.10 14.35
C SER A 183 -5.77 -7.58 13.05
N LEU A 184 -4.95 -7.15 12.09
CA LEU A 184 -5.44 -6.75 10.75
C LEU A 184 -6.22 -7.84 10.00
N ILE A 185 -5.98 -9.13 10.26
CA ILE A 185 -6.79 -10.21 9.69
C ILE A 185 -8.16 -10.27 10.36
N GLU A 186 -8.23 -10.07 11.66
CA GLU A 186 -9.51 -9.99 12.39
C GLU A 186 -10.35 -8.82 11.86
N ASP A 187 -9.76 -7.64 11.72
CA ASP A 187 -10.40 -6.47 11.11
C ASP A 187 -10.89 -6.76 9.68
N LEU A 188 -10.08 -7.46 8.88
CA LEU A 188 -10.44 -7.84 7.51
C LEU A 188 -11.60 -8.84 7.47
N ILE A 189 -11.66 -9.79 8.40
CA ILE A 189 -12.77 -10.73 8.53
C ILE A 189 -14.06 -9.97 8.83
N LEU A 190 -14.03 -9.00 9.75
CA LEU A 190 -15.18 -8.16 10.06
C LEU A 190 -15.67 -7.38 8.82
N LEU A 191 -14.75 -6.81 8.03
CA LEU A 191 -15.10 -6.13 6.77
C LEU A 191 -15.74 -7.08 5.74
N LEU A 192 -15.27 -8.33 5.67
CA LEU A 192 -15.86 -9.36 4.80
C LEU A 192 -17.29 -9.72 5.23
N GLU A 193 -17.52 -9.88 6.53
CA GLU A 193 -18.84 -10.17 7.10
C GLU A 193 -19.82 -9.02 6.87
N GLU A 194 -19.38 -7.77 7.11
CA GLU A 194 -20.16 -6.57 6.83
C GLU A 194 -20.54 -6.46 5.35
N CYS A 195 -19.57 -6.68 4.45
CA CYS A 195 -19.82 -6.63 3.02
C CYS A 195 -20.79 -7.74 2.56
N ASP A 196 -20.65 -8.96 3.08
CA ASP A 196 -21.55 -10.08 2.76
C ASP A 196 -22.99 -9.80 3.23
N ALA A 197 -23.14 -9.23 4.42
CA ALA A 197 -24.46 -8.84 4.94
C ALA A 197 -25.13 -7.79 4.04
N ASN A 198 -24.40 -6.75 3.63
CA ASN A 198 -24.93 -5.70 2.75
C ASN A 198 -25.32 -6.22 1.36
N ILE A 199 -24.55 -7.17 0.80
CA ILE A 199 -24.89 -7.81 -0.49
C ILE A 199 -26.19 -8.60 -0.39
N ARG A 200 -26.44 -9.28 0.74
CA ARG A 200 -27.68 -10.06 0.94
C ARG A 200 -28.92 -9.20 1.15
N THR A 201 -28.76 -7.97 1.61
CA THR A 201 -29.87 -7.04 1.89
C THR A 201 -30.13 -6.03 0.76
N SER A 202 -29.29 -6.01 -0.27
CA SER A 202 -29.43 -5.16 -1.48
C SER A 202 -30.17 -5.88 -2.60
#